data_AF-A0A7W7GFV7-F1
#
_entry.id   AF-A0A7W7GFV7-F1
#
_cell.length_a   1.000
_cell.length_b   1.000
_cell.length_c   1.000
_cell.angle_alpha   90.00
_cell.angle_beta   90.00
_cell.angle_gamma   90.00
#
_symmetry.space_group_name_H-M   'P 1'
#
loop_
_entity.id
_entity.type
_entity.pdbx_description
1 polymer ?
#
loop_
_entity_poly.entity_id
_entity_poly.type
_entity_poly.pdbx_seq_one_letter_code
_entity_poly.pdbx_strand_id
1 'polypeptide(L)'
;MILMEVELGDPRIQVLREQGTQAALIGLPDDSRQLSCVDHPVEVATHVTGVLEHASGALSTLVMSFDVWVAGLPHIEIYGTEGSLSFPDPNHFDGPVRLFRTGAETKDWEDVPVRGGYPGAERGYGIADLAATHASDTPHRADGCLAHHVLEVMEALLAAAEAGQPVHITSTPVRPAAVPAHAGRAFAAHTGR
;
A
#
# COMPACT_ATOMS: atom_id res chain seq x y z
N MET A 1 -15.51 7.67 -2.87
CA MET A 1 -15.89 6.25 -3.03
C MET A 1 -15.44 5.85 -4.42
N ILE A 2 -14.33 5.13 -4.50
CA ILE A 2 -13.81 4.63 -5.78
C ILE A 2 -14.49 3.28 -5.99
N LEU A 3 -15.28 3.18 -7.07
CA LEU A 3 -16.06 2.01 -7.42
C LEU A 3 -15.17 1.01 -8.17
N MET A 4 -15.15 -0.25 -7.73
CA MET A 4 -14.62 -1.38 -8.51
C MET A 4 -15.46 -2.64 -8.24
N GLU A 5 -15.61 -3.44 -9.29
CA GLU A 5 -16.32 -4.73 -9.47
C GLU A 5 -17.85 -4.74 -9.71
N VAL A 6 -18.29 -5.64 -10.61
CA VAL A 6 -19.65 -6.20 -10.74
C VAL A 6 -19.60 -7.54 -11.48
N GLU A 7 -20.36 -8.51 -11.00
CA GLU A 7 -20.58 -9.78 -11.69
C GLU A 7 -21.65 -9.63 -12.79
N LEU A 8 -21.31 -10.05 -14.02
CA LEU A 8 -22.18 -10.01 -15.21
C LEU A 8 -23.53 -10.74 -15.06
N GLY A 9 -23.71 -11.53 -13.99
CA GLY A 9 -24.91 -12.33 -13.69
C GLY A 9 -26.01 -11.61 -12.90
N ASP A 10 -25.77 -10.42 -12.34
CA ASP A 10 -26.72 -9.78 -11.42
C ASP A 10 -27.99 -9.26 -12.14
N PRO A 11 -29.20 -9.64 -11.68
CA PRO A 11 -30.47 -9.22 -12.28
C PRO A 11 -30.73 -7.70 -12.24
N ARG A 12 -29.98 -6.94 -11.42
CA ARG A 12 -30.04 -5.46 -11.37
C ARG A 12 -29.31 -4.78 -12.54
N ILE A 13 -28.67 -5.56 -13.42
CA ILE A 13 -27.82 -5.11 -14.54
C ILE A 13 -28.53 -5.25 -15.92
N GLN A 14 -29.86 -5.18 -15.97
CA GLN A 14 -30.56 -5.33 -17.25
C GLN A 14 -30.22 -4.19 -18.25
N VAL A 15 -29.98 -2.98 -17.73
CA VAL A 15 -29.59 -1.80 -18.52
C VAL A 15 -28.19 -1.89 -19.15
N LEU A 16 -27.19 -2.49 -18.48
CA LEU A 16 -25.83 -2.56 -19.04
C LEU A 16 -25.71 -3.61 -20.13
N ARG A 17 -26.48 -4.71 -20.03
CA ARG A 17 -26.53 -5.76 -21.08
C ARG A 17 -27.10 -5.24 -22.39
N GLU A 18 -28.11 -4.37 -22.33
CA GLU A 18 -28.75 -3.81 -23.52
C GLU A 18 -27.86 -2.78 -24.26
N GLN A 19 -26.93 -2.13 -23.56
CA GLN A 19 -26.04 -1.12 -24.15
C GLN A 19 -24.64 -1.63 -24.54
N GLY A 20 -24.32 -2.89 -24.24
CA GLY A 20 -23.04 -3.51 -24.63
C GLY A 20 -21.82 -2.90 -23.92
N THR A 21 -22.02 -2.27 -22.77
CA THR A 21 -20.99 -1.54 -22.02
C THR A 21 -20.34 -2.44 -20.97
N GLN A 22 -19.00 -2.45 -20.90
CA GLN A 22 -18.25 -3.07 -19.80
C GLN A 22 -18.11 -2.05 -18.66
N ALA A 23 -18.97 -2.11 -17.65
CA ALA A 23 -18.85 -1.26 -16.46
C ALA A 23 -19.01 -2.08 -15.17
N ALA A 24 -18.31 -1.65 -14.11
CA ALA A 24 -18.33 -2.23 -12.78
C ALA A 24 -19.15 -1.36 -11.80
N LEU A 25 -20.04 -1.94 -10.98
CA LEU A 25 -21.07 -1.23 -10.17
C LEU A 25 -21.37 -1.92 -8.82
N ILE A 26 -20.54 -1.75 -7.78
CA ILE A 26 -20.82 -2.27 -6.42
C ILE A 26 -21.30 -1.17 -5.46
N GLY A 27 -22.30 -1.51 -4.63
CA GLY A 27 -22.96 -0.59 -3.69
C GLY A 27 -24.29 -0.04 -4.21
N LEU A 28 -25.12 -0.91 -4.81
CA LEU A 28 -26.44 -0.50 -5.30
C LEU A 28 -27.34 -0.12 -4.11
N PRO A 29 -27.91 1.11 -4.05
CA PRO A 29 -29.05 1.36 -3.20
C PRO A 29 -30.20 0.40 -3.60
N ASP A 30 -31.06 0.05 -2.66
CA ASP A 30 -32.19 -0.86 -2.90
C ASP A 30 -33.12 -0.38 -4.04
N ASP A 31 -33.09 0.93 -4.35
CA ASP A 31 -33.79 1.53 -5.48
C ASP A 31 -32.82 1.88 -6.63
N SER A 32 -32.82 1.04 -7.67
CA SER A 32 -31.97 1.20 -8.86
C SER A 32 -32.44 2.26 -9.85
N ARG A 33 -33.62 2.89 -9.63
CA ARG A 33 -34.22 3.85 -10.56
C ARG A 33 -33.49 5.19 -10.68
N GLN A 34 -32.55 5.47 -9.77
CA GLN A 34 -31.77 6.72 -9.75
C GLN A 34 -30.30 6.52 -10.12
N LEU A 35 -29.91 5.32 -10.51
CA LEU A 35 -28.54 5.03 -10.91
C LEU A 35 -28.34 5.37 -12.39
N SER A 36 -27.59 6.44 -12.65
CA SER A 36 -27.00 6.68 -13.96
C SER A 36 -25.63 6.02 -14.00
N CYS A 37 -25.49 4.98 -14.82
CA CYS A 37 -24.18 4.49 -15.25
C CYS A 37 -23.69 5.37 -16.40
N VAL A 38 -22.55 6.02 -16.22
CA VAL A 38 -21.85 6.67 -17.33
C VAL A 38 -20.51 5.96 -17.49
N ASP A 39 -20.26 5.47 -18.70
CA ASP A 39 -18.96 4.92 -19.04
C ASP A 39 -17.97 6.08 -19.18
N HIS A 40 -16.87 6.02 -18.43
CA HIS A 40 -15.82 7.02 -18.44
C HIS A 40 -14.51 6.31 -18.72
N PRO A 41 -13.82 6.64 -19.83
CA PRO A 41 -12.53 6.02 -20.11
C PRO A 41 -11.56 6.34 -18.98
N VAL A 42 -10.84 5.32 -18.51
CA VAL A 42 -9.77 5.51 -17.53
C VAL A 42 -8.54 6.02 -18.27
N GLU A 43 -8.22 7.29 -18.07
CA GLU A 43 -7.11 7.97 -18.76
C GLU A 43 -5.79 7.93 -17.96
N VAL A 44 -5.75 7.24 -16.83
CA VAL A 44 -4.57 7.08 -15.97
C VAL A 44 -4.03 5.67 -16.04
N ALA A 45 -2.75 5.50 -15.75
CA ALA A 45 -2.14 4.18 -15.66
C ALA A 45 -2.80 3.35 -14.54
N THR A 46 -3.45 2.26 -14.91
CA THR A 46 -4.06 1.27 -14.00
C THR A 46 -3.13 0.12 -13.64
N HIS A 47 -2.04 -0.02 -14.39
CA HIS A 47 -0.97 -0.98 -14.16
C HIS A 47 0.39 -0.29 -14.33
N VAL A 48 1.22 -0.34 -13.28
CA VAL A 48 2.54 0.28 -13.26
C VAL A 48 3.54 -0.75 -12.76
N THR A 49 4.64 -0.90 -13.51
CA THR A 49 5.80 -1.69 -13.09
C THR A 49 7.07 -0.88 -13.23
N GLY A 50 8.06 -1.17 -12.39
CA GLY A 50 9.37 -0.57 -12.54
C GLY A 50 10.38 -1.03 -11.51
N VAL A 51 11.59 -0.51 -11.65
CA VAL A 51 12.72 -0.80 -10.78
C VAL A 51 13.24 0.51 -10.21
N LEU A 52 13.41 0.55 -8.89
CA LEU A 52 14.03 1.65 -8.17
C LEU A 52 15.44 1.25 -7.78
N GLU A 53 16.43 2.07 -8.14
CA GLU A 53 17.80 1.96 -7.65
C GLU A 53 17.97 2.89 -6.45
N HIS A 54 18.27 2.31 -5.29
CA HIS A 54 18.49 3.05 -4.06
C HIS A 54 19.93 3.55 -3.99
N ALA A 55 20.19 4.60 -3.20
CA ALA A 55 21.55 5.14 -3.00
C ALA A 55 22.57 4.10 -2.49
N SER A 56 22.12 3.01 -1.86
CA SER A 56 22.98 1.90 -1.43
C SER A 56 23.32 0.89 -2.54
N GLY A 57 22.81 1.08 -3.76
CA GLY A 57 22.86 0.11 -4.86
C GLY A 57 21.85 -1.04 -4.72
N ALA A 58 20.97 -0.99 -3.71
CA ALA A 58 19.89 -1.96 -3.59
C ALA A 58 18.83 -1.69 -4.66
N LEU A 59 18.18 -2.74 -5.15
CA LEU A 59 17.10 -2.64 -6.12
C LEU A 59 15.76 -2.98 -5.46
N SER A 60 14.71 -2.25 -5.84
CA SER A 60 13.33 -2.62 -5.54
C SER A 60 12.55 -2.75 -6.82
N THR A 61 11.89 -3.89 -7.01
CA THR A 61 10.93 -4.08 -8.12
C THR A 61 9.54 -3.79 -7.59
N LEU A 62 8.81 -2.93 -8.28
CA LEU A 62 7.45 -2.54 -7.94
C LEU A 62 6.50 -3.06 -9.04
N VAL A 63 5.38 -3.63 -8.62
CA VAL A 63 4.24 -3.97 -9.47
C VAL A 63 2.99 -3.49 -8.75
N MET A 64 2.24 -2.57 -9.35
CA MET A 64 1.00 -2.03 -8.81
C MET A 64 -0.08 -2.14 -9.88
N SER A 65 -1.24 -2.68 -9.55
CA SER A 65 -2.29 -2.94 -10.55
C SER A 65 -3.69 -2.87 -9.96
N PHE A 66 -4.56 -2.12 -10.62
CA PHE A 66 -6.02 -2.24 -10.49
C PHE A 66 -6.60 -3.28 -11.46
N ASP A 67 -5.82 -3.72 -12.45
CA ASP A 67 -6.26 -4.70 -13.47
C ASP A 67 -6.00 -6.16 -13.09
N VAL A 68 -5.62 -6.42 -11.82
CA VAL A 68 -5.35 -7.77 -11.31
C VAL A 68 -6.48 -8.17 -10.35
N TRP A 69 -7.22 -9.21 -10.73
CA TRP A 69 -8.35 -9.74 -9.98
C TRP A 69 -7.95 -10.41 -8.66
N VAL A 70 -6.86 -11.18 -8.69
CA VAL A 70 -6.28 -11.83 -7.51
C VAL A 70 -4.77 -11.92 -7.68
N ALA A 71 -4.04 -11.43 -6.69
CA ALA A 71 -2.59 -11.51 -6.67
C ALA A 71 -2.13 -12.69 -5.80
N GLY A 72 -1.19 -13.48 -6.32
CA GLY A 72 -0.49 -14.53 -5.58
C GLY A 72 0.98 -14.19 -5.29
N LEU A 73 1.42 -12.99 -5.67
CA LEU A 73 2.78 -12.51 -5.41
C LEU A 73 2.91 -12.03 -3.95
N PRO A 74 4.12 -12.10 -3.35
CA PRO A 74 4.37 -11.47 -2.06
C PRO A 74 4.03 -9.98 -2.08
N HIS A 75 3.42 -9.46 -1.02
CA HIS A 75 3.09 -8.03 -0.92
C HIS A 75 4.34 -7.16 -0.82
N ILE A 76 5.22 -7.51 0.12
CA ILE A 76 6.56 -6.92 0.27
C ILE A 76 7.51 -8.05 0.67
N GLU A 77 8.62 -8.17 -0.03
CA GLU A 77 9.67 -9.12 0.29
C GLU A 77 11.05 -8.46 0.15
N ILE A 78 11.92 -8.68 1.13
CA ILE A 78 13.26 -8.08 1.19
C ILE A 78 14.27 -9.22 1.21
N TYR A 79 15.23 -9.14 0.29
CA TYR A 79 16.32 -10.11 0.17
C TYR A 79 17.63 -9.44 0.56
N GLY A 80 18.24 -9.94 1.62
CA GLY A 80 19.53 -9.48 2.13
C GLY A 80 20.61 -10.54 2.04
N THR A 81 21.82 -10.18 2.44
CA THR A 81 22.97 -11.10 2.45
C THR A 81 22.85 -12.20 3.49
N GLU A 82 22.05 -12.00 4.53
CA GLU A 82 21.91 -12.92 5.67
C GLU A 82 20.55 -13.64 5.70
N GLY A 83 19.68 -13.37 4.74
CA GLY A 83 18.34 -13.95 4.73
C GLY A 83 17.32 -13.14 3.95
N SER A 84 16.06 -13.55 4.09
CA SER A 84 14.91 -12.96 3.44
C SER A 84 13.83 -12.61 4.46
N LEU A 85 13.10 -11.52 4.23
CA LEU A 85 11.94 -11.11 5.00
C LEU A 85 10.72 -11.04 4.10
N SER A 86 9.60 -11.60 4.54
CA SER A 86 8.30 -11.53 3.86
C SER A 86 7.28 -10.87 4.78
N PHE A 87 6.52 -9.92 4.24
CA PHE A 87 5.53 -9.14 4.99
C PHE A 87 4.10 -9.53 4.60
N PRO A 88 3.15 -9.41 5.54
CA PRO A 88 1.74 -9.65 5.26
C PRO A 88 1.14 -8.53 4.39
N ASP A 89 -0.12 -8.70 3.99
CA ASP A 89 -0.88 -7.67 3.29
C ASP A 89 -0.94 -6.38 4.12
N PRO A 90 -0.35 -5.27 3.63
CA PRO A 90 -0.32 -4.02 4.39
C PRO A 90 -1.71 -3.40 4.60
N ASN A 91 -2.74 -3.81 3.83
CA ASN A 91 -4.10 -3.29 3.99
C ASN A 91 -4.79 -3.78 5.26
N HIS A 92 -4.33 -4.90 5.83
CA HIS A 92 -4.90 -5.47 7.05
C HIS A 92 -4.25 -4.95 8.33
N PHE A 93 -3.11 -4.27 8.23
CA PHE A 93 -2.35 -3.74 9.37
C PHE A 93 -1.97 -4.80 10.43
N ASP A 94 -2.02 -6.08 10.06
CA ASP A 94 -1.77 -7.24 10.91
C ASP A 94 -1.24 -8.41 10.08
N GLY A 95 -0.83 -9.48 10.75
CA GLY A 95 -0.28 -10.69 10.16
C GLY A 95 1.21 -10.87 10.46
N PRO A 96 1.73 -12.09 10.27
CA PRO A 96 3.11 -12.40 10.62
C PRO A 96 4.07 -11.82 9.58
N VAL A 97 5.09 -11.10 10.08
CA VAL A 97 6.34 -10.92 9.32
C VAL A 97 7.10 -12.24 9.42
N ARG A 98 7.58 -12.75 8.29
CA ARG A 98 8.30 -14.02 8.23
C ARG A 98 9.76 -13.78 7.86
N LEU A 99 10.65 -14.57 8.43
CA LEU A 99 12.08 -14.49 8.25
C LEU A 99 12.62 -15.86 7.84
N PHE A 100 13.50 -15.85 6.85
CA PHE A 100 14.37 -16.96 6.51
C PHE A 100 15.81 -16.51 6.69
N ARG A 101 16.64 -17.28 7.40
CA ARG A 101 18.07 -16.96 7.59
C ARG A 101 18.95 -17.91 6.79
N THR A 102 20.04 -17.39 6.25
CA THR A 102 21.07 -18.23 5.64
C THR A 102 21.64 -19.21 6.65
N GLY A 103 21.77 -20.48 6.26
CA GLY A 103 22.28 -21.53 7.15
C GLY A 103 21.23 -22.18 8.06
N ALA A 104 19.94 -21.85 7.90
CA ALA A 104 18.85 -22.59 8.54
C ALA A 104 18.88 -24.08 8.14
N GLU A 105 18.55 -24.96 9.08
CA GLU A 105 18.54 -26.42 8.86
C GLU A 105 17.47 -26.85 7.85
N THR A 106 16.35 -26.12 7.81
CA THR A 106 15.26 -26.33 6.85
C THR A 106 15.07 -25.08 5.99
N LYS A 107 14.30 -25.21 4.90
CA LYS A 107 13.93 -24.09 4.00
C LYS A 107 12.60 -23.45 4.41
N ASP A 108 12.25 -23.56 5.69
CA ASP A 108 10.98 -23.06 6.19
C ASP A 108 11.11 -21.62 6.64
N TRP A 109 10.01 -20.89 6.49
CA TRP A 109 9.87 -19.54 7.01
C TRP A 109 9.55 -19.58 8.50
N GLU A 110 10.13 -18.65 9.27
CA GLU A 110 9.84 -18.49 10.69
C GLU A 110 9.08 -17.18 10.93
N ASP A 111 8.00 -17.24 11.71
CA ASP A 111 7.28 -16.03 12.13
C ASP A 111 8.13 -15.23 13.12
N VAL A 112 8.28 -13.94 12.83
CA VAL A 112 9.01 -12.99 13.66
C VAL A 112 8.04 -12.40 14.69
N PRO A 113 8.38 -12.46 16.00
CA PRO A 113 7.57 -11.80 17.01
C PRO A 113 7.46 -10.29 16.74
N VAL A 114 6.25 -9.75 16.83
CA VAL A 114 6.03 -8.30 16.72
C VAL A 114 6.78 -7.58 17.84
N ARG A 115 7.79 -6.77 17.46
CA ARG A 115 8.63 -6.01 18.40
C ARG A 115 8.31 -4.52 18.44
N GLY A 116 7.65 -3.98 17.42
CA GLY A 116 7.38 -2.54 17.27
C GLY A 116 6.13 -2.28 16.46
N GLY A 117 5.88 -1.01 16.17
CA GLY A 117 4.66 -0.57 15.49
C GLY A 117 3.51 -0.28 16.45
N TYR A 118 2.31 -0.19 15.89
CA TYR A 118 1.08 0.02 16.63
C TYR A 118 0.24 -1.26 16.56
N PRO A 119 0.26 -2.13 17.59
CA PRO A 119 -0.59 -3.31 17.63
C PRO A 119 -2.07 -2.91 17.56
N GLY A 120 -2.87 -3.61 16.73
CA GLY A 120 -4.25 -3.20 16.46
C GLY A 120 -4.32 -1.90 15.66
N ALA A 121 -3.34 -1.68 14.78
CA ALA A 121 -3.36 -0.55 13.87
C ALA A 121 -4.57 -0.61 12.95
N GLU A 122 -5.09 0.57 12.63
CA GLU A 122 -6.12 0.78 11.63
C GLU A 122 -5.76 2.02 10.80
N ARG A 123 -6.64 2.36 9.86
CA ARG A 123 -6.56 3.63 9.14
C ARG A 123 -6.64 4.79 10.15
N GLY A 124 -5.73 5.74 10.06
CA GLY A 124 -5.69 6.92 10.93
C GLY A 124 -4.56 6.95 11.95
N TYR A 125 -3.83 5.85 12.16
CA TYR A 125 -2.67 5.84 13.07
C TYR A 125 -1.56 6.82 12.67
N GLY A 126 -1.43 7.16 11.39
CA GLY A 126 -0.50 8.22 10.97
C GLY A 126 -0.84 9.59 11.58
N ILE A 127 -2.14 9.92 11.67
CA ILE A 127 -2.61 11.14 12.33
C ILE A 127 -2.41 11.04 13.85
N ALA A 128 -2.64 9.85 14.41
CA ALA A 128 -2.42 9.59 15.83
C ALA A 128 -0.94 9.78 16.20
N ASP A 129 0.00 9.21 15.43
CA ASP A 129 1.45 9.40 15.62
C ASP A 129 1.86 10.86 15.47
N LEU A 130 1.30 11.58 14.50
CA LEU A 130 1.51 13.01 14.33
C LEU A 130 1.09 13.79 15.58
N ALA A 131 -0.08 13.51 16.14
CA ALA A 131 -0.56 14.19 17.35
C ALA A 131 0.31 13.87 18.58
N ALA A 132 0.77 12.62 18.72
CA ALA A 132 1.64 12.21 19.82
C ALA A 132 3.05 12.82 19.74
N THR A 133 3.58 12.94 18.53
CA THR A 133 4.91 13.53 18.29
C THR A 133 4.89 15.06 18.48
N HIS A 134 3.79 15.72 18.08
CA HIS A 134 3.59 17.15 18.35
C HIS A 134 3.64 17.48 19.86
N ALA A 135 3.02 16.64 20.69
CA ALA A 135 3.02 16.83 22.14
C ALA A 135 4.41 16.64 22.80
N SER A 136 5.36 16.00 22.11
CA SER A 136 6.68 15.64 22.63
C SER A 136 7.85 16.35 21.95
N ASP A 137 7.57 17.30 21.05
CA ASP A 137 8.56 18.03 20.23
C ASP A 137 9.56 17.11 19.50
N THR A 138 9.09 15.91 19.14
CA THR A 138 9.88 14.95 18.37
C THR A 138 9.60 15.11 16.87
N PRO A 139 10.61 14.95 15.99
CA PRO A 139 10.39 15.02 14.55
C PRO A 139 9.30 14.04 14.11
N HIS A 140 8.35 14.53 13.31
CA HIS A 140 7.27 13.72 12.78
C HIS A 140 7.84 12.61 11.87
N ARG A 141 7.37 11.37 12.02
CA ARG A 141 7.83 10.27 11.16
C ARG A 141 7.30 10.40 9.73
N ALA A 142 6.09 10.91 9.57
CA ALA A 142 5.46 11.20 8.30
C ALA A 142 5.43 12.72 8.06
N ASP A 143 6.61 13.31 7.89
CA ASP A 143 6.74 14.74 7.61
C ASP A 143 6.54 15.08 6.13
N GLY A 144 6.53 16.39 5.83
CA GLY A 144 6.37 16.89 4.45
C GLY A 144 7.56 16.60 3.54
N CYS A 145 8.77 16.44 4.08
CA CYS A 145 9.96 16.12 3.30
C CYS A 145 9.88 14.69 2.77
N LEU A 146 9.46 13.75 3.60
CA LEU A 146 9.19 12.37 3.20
C LEU A 146 8.04 12.30 2.20
N ALA A 147 6.94 13.04 2.44
CA ALA A 147 5.81 13.08 1.51
C ALA A 147 6.22 13.60 0.12
N HIS A 148 7.03 14.66 0.08
CA HIS A 148 7.59 15.19 -1.17
C HIS A 148 8.47 14.15 -1.88
N HIS A 149 9.32 13.43 -1.15
CA HIS A 149 10.16 12.38 -1.74
C HIS A 149 9.35 11.23 -2.34
N VAL A 150 8.31 10.77 -1.63
CA VAL A 150 7.40 9.75 -2.15
C VAL A 150 6.71 10.23 -3.43
N LEU A 151 6.24 11.47 -3.44
CA LEU A 151 5.62 12.06 -4.63
C LEU A 151 6.60 12.14 -5.81
N GLU A 152 7.82 12.63 -5.59
CA GLU A 152 8.85 12.69 -6.63
C GLU A 152 9.14 11.30 -7.21
N VAL A 153 9.23 10.26 -6.37
CA VAL A 153 9.44 8.87 -6.82
C VAL A 153 8.25 8.39 -7.67
N MET A 154 7.01 8.69 -7.26
CA MET A 154 5.82 8.30 -8.02
C MET A 154 5.76 8.98 -9.39
N GLU A 155 6.01 10.29 -9.45
CA GLU A 155 6.01 11.04 -10.70
C GLU A 155 7.17 10.62 -11.61
N ALA A 156 8.37 10.43 -11.05
CA ALA A 156 9.53 9.98 -11.80
C ALA A 156 9.34 8.59 -12.39
N LEU A 157 8.67 7.67 -11.69
CA LEU A 157 8.35 6.34 -12.20
C LEU A 157 7.44 6.40 -13.43
N LEU A 158 6.40 7.23 -13.39
CA LEU A 158 5.50 7.44 -14.52
C LEU A 158 6.22 8.13 -15.69
N ALA A 159 6.99 9.18 -15.42
CA ALA A 159 7.77 9.88 -16.42
C ALA A 159 8.83 8.97 -17.07
N ALA A 160 9.47 8.10 -16.30
CA ALA A 160 10.42 7.12 -16.83
C ALA A 160 9.75 6.10 -17.75
N ALA A 161 8.54 5.65 -17.40
CA ALA A 161 7.76 4.74 -18.22
C ALA A 161 7.33 5.38 -19.55
N GLU A 162 6.92 6.65 -19.53
CA GLU A 162 6.54 7.41 -20.73
C GLU A 162 7.74 7.72 -21.64
N ALA A 163 8.86 8.13 -21.06
CA ALA A 163 10.07 8.52 -21.80
C ALA A 163 10.94 7.32 -22.22
N GLY A 164 10.73 6.14 -21.62
CA GLY A 164 11.58 4.96 -21.80
C GLY A 164 13.01 5.16 -21.32
N GLN A 165 13.24 6.04 -20.34
CA GLN A 165 14.56 6.39 -19.81
C GLN A 165 14.50 6.50 -18.28
N PRO A 166 15.59 6.16 -17.56
CA PRO A 166 15.64 6.32 -16.11
C PRO A 166 15.56 7.80 -15.72
N VAL A 167 14.79 8.11 -14.68
CA VAL A 167 14.68 9.45 -14.08
C VAL A 167 15.37 9.43 -12.72
N HIS A 168 16.23 10.43 -12.48
CA HIS A 168 16.97 10.54 -11.23
C HIS A 168 16.17 11.31 -10.18
N ILE A 169 16.10 10.76 -8.97
CA ILE A 169 15.44 11.38 -7.81
C ILE A 169 16.42 12.31 -7.12
N THR A 170 15.99 13.54 -6.84
CA THR A 170 16.83 14.58 -6.28
C THR A 170 16.58 14.83 -4.79
N SER A 171 15.38 14.53 -4.28
CA SER A 171 15.08 14.70 -2.87
C SER A 171 15.75 13.63 -2.01
N THR A 172 16.23 14.05 -0.84
CA THR A 172 16.94 13.20 0.13
C THR A 172 16.44 13.49 1.55
N PRO A 173 15.22 13.07 1.92
CA PRO A 173 14.69 13.30 3.26
C PRO A 173 15.52 12.53 4.30
N VAL A 174 15.54 13.03 5.53
CA VAL A 174 16.11 12.28 6.66
C VAL A 174 15.27 11.03 6.89
N ARG A 175 15.92 9.89 7.03
CA ARG A 175 15.24 8.63 7.36
C ARG A 175 14.47 8.79 8.68
N PRO A 176 13.15 8.56 8.71
CA PRO A 176 12.37 8.64 9.94
C PRO A 176 12.85 7.65 11.01
N ALA A 177 12.71 8.03 12.28
CA ALA A 177 12.93 7.10 13.39
C ALA A 177 11.91 5.95 13.34
N ALA A 178 12.36 4.73 13.64
CA ALA A 178 11.46 3.60 13.75
C ALA A 178 10.35 3.84 14.80
N VAL A 179 9.20 3.20 14.62
CA VAL A 179 8.14 3.20 15.64
C VAL A 179 8.64 2.37 16.83
N PRO A 180 8.72 2.95 18.04
CA PRO A 180 9.22 2.24 19.22
C PRO A 180 8.41 0.99 19.54
N ALA A 181 9.04 0.07 20.26
CA ALA A 181 8.34 -1.05 20.86
C ALA A 181 7.18 -0.56 21.74
N HIS A 182 6.01 -1.17 21.60
CA HIS A 182 4.81 -0.87 22.38
C HIS A 182 4.20 0.54 22.21
N ALA A 183 4.51 1.27 21.14
CA ALA A 183 3.94 2.60 20.88
C ALA A 183 2.38 2.63 20.91
N GLY A 184 1.72 1.54 20.48
CA GLY A 184 0.27 1.41 20.54
C GLY A 184 -0.34 1.43 21.96
N ARG A 185 0.43 1.13 23.03
CA ARG A 185 -0.09 1.18 24.41
C ARG A 185 -0.43 2.58 24.88
N ALA A 186 0.21 3.61 24.32
CA ALA A 186 -0.07 5.01 24.64
C ALA A 186 -1.46 5.46 24.12
N PHE A 187 -1.92 4.90 23.00
CA PHE A 187 -3.22 5.25 22.40
C PHE A 187 -4.39 4.53 23.06
N ALA A 188 -4.24 3.23 23.38
CA ALA A 188 -5.28 2.45 24.04
C ALA A 188 -5.66 3.01 25.44
N ALA A 189 -4.74 3.68 26.13
CA ALA A 189 -5.00 4.28 27.44
C ALA A 189 -5.94 5.51 27.39
N HIS A 190 -6.12 6.16 26.23
CA HIS A 190 -7.03 7.30 26.05
C HIS A 190 -8.42 6.90 25.52
N THR A 191 -8.52 5.75 24.87
CA THR A 191 -9.79 5.15 24.47
C THR A 191 -10.17 4.10 25.49
N GLY A 192 -10.67 4.53 26.66
CA GLY A 192 -11.28 3.62 27.63
C GLY A 192 -12.44 2.86 26.99
N ARG A 193 -12.16 1.64 26.54
CA ARG A 193 -13.10 0.56 26.26
C ARG A 193 -12.55 -0.72 26.86
#